data_AF-A0A933TVD3-F1
#
_entry.id   AF-A0A933TVD3-F1
#
_cell.length_a   1.000
_cell.length_b   1.000
_cell.length_c   1.000
_cell.angle_alpha   90.00
_cell.angle_beta   90.00
_cell.angle_gamma   90.00
#
_symmetry.space_group_name_H-M   'P 1'
#
loop_
_entity.id
_entity.type
_entity.pdbx_description
1 polymer ?
#
loop_
_entity_poly.entity_id
_entity_poly.type
_entity_poly.pdbx_seq_one_letter_code
_entity_poly.pdbx_strand_id
1 'polypeptide(L)'
;MQEIYISRFERRVVGGREHEEFWIPADELNEFNSHIEGCIEVDAAYFGRGFAGEIPTALNLKGKDAIKQFDCLRIIADYSGFDFWCETYLQKRVVYLHYPYWKEHDFSDIRITMEQKDSLLNMIEDRWKISDVPFGLPRLSNQNAE
;
A
#
# COMPACT_ATOMS: atom_id res chain seq x y z
N MET A 1 -13.79 3.77 -16.42
CA MET A 1 -15.24 3.51 -16.39
C MET A 1 -15.86 4.37 -17.47
N GLN A 2 -16.88 3.86 -18.16
CA GLN A 2 -17.54 4.58 -19.25
C GLN A 2 -18.32 5.79 -18.72
N GLU A 3 -18.10 6.97 -19.30
CA GLU A 3 -18.79 8.22 -18.94
C GLU A 3 -20.32 8.10 -19.00
N ILE A 4 -20.83 7.34 -19.97
CA ILE A 4 -22.27 7.09 -20.15
C ILE A 4 -22.84 6.35 -18.93
N TYR A 5 -22.13 5.37 -18.38
CA TYR A 5 -22.62 4.56 -17.26
C TYR A 5 -22.66 5.37 -15.97
N ILE A 6 -21.58 6.08 -15.64
CA ILE A 6 -21.50 6.87 -14.41
C ILE A 6 -22.52 8.03 -14.38
N SER A 7 -22.90 8.57 -15.54
CA SER A 7 -23.89 9.66 -15.65
C SER A 7 -25.30 9.30 -15.16
N ARG A 8 -25.59 8.01 -14.96
CA ARG A 8 -26.85 7.52 -14.37
C ARG A 8 -26.98 7.85 -12.88
N PHE A 9 -25.85 8.05 -12.21
CA PHE A 9 -25.80 8.35 -10.78
C PHE A 9 -25.62 9.85 -10.55
N GLU A 10 -26.28 10.39 -9.54
CA GLU A 10 -26.15 11.80 -9.18
C GLU A 10 -24.76 12.08 -8.63
N ARG A 11 -24.02 12.99 -9.28
CA ARG A 11 -22.76 13.53 -8.78
C ARG A 11 -23.03 14.52 -7.66
N ARG A 12 -22.39 14.31 -6.51
CA ARG A 12 -22.56 15.16 -5.32
C ARG A 12 -21.21 15.63 -4.81
N VAL A 13 -21.20 16.81 -4.19
CA VAL A 13 -20.08 17.33 -3.40
C VAL A 13 -20.62 17.54 -1.99
N VAL A 14 -20.45 16.54 -1.13
CA VAL A 14 -21.00 16.55 0.24
C VAL A 14 -19.93 16.82 1.32
N GLY A 15 -18.66 16.99 0.91
CA GLY A 15 -17.54 17.35 1.77
C GLY A 15 -16.78 18.58 1.24
N GLY A 16 -15.45 18.51 1.26
CA GLY A 16 -14.60 19.52 0.61
C GLY A 16 -14.82 19.57 -0.91
N ARG A 17 -14.48 20.70 -1.54
CA ARG A 17 -14.72 20.93 -2.98
C ARG A 17 -13.88 20.00 -3.87
N GLU A 18 -12.84 19.40 -3.28
CA GLU A 18 -11.93 18.43 -3.85
C GLU A 18 -12.52 17.00 -3.93
N HIS A 19 -13.63 16.73 -3.22
CA HIS A 19 -14.21 15.40 -3.15
C HIS A 19 -15.58 15.33 -3.81
N GLU A 20 -15.69 14.41 -4.76
CA GLU A 20 -16.90 14.15 -5.51
C GLU A 20 -17.38 12.73 -5.25
N GLU A 21 -18.68 12.59 -5.05
CA GLU A 21 -19.28 11.32 -4.65
C GLU A 21 -20.42 10.95 -5.60
N PHE A 22 -20.48 9.66 -5.91
CA PHE A 22 -21.63 9.03 -6.55
C PHE A 22 -22.24 8.05 -5.56
N TRP A 23 -23.54 8.18 -5.30
CA TRP A 23 -24.25 7.32 -4.36
C TRP A 23 -24.92 6.18 -5.12
N ILE A 24 -24.30 5.00 -5.05
CA ILE A 24 -24.75 3.81 -5.77
C ILE A 24 -25.70 3.01 -4.87
N PRO A 25 -26.92 2.66 -5.35
CA PRO A 25 -27.81 1.77 -4.63
C PRO A 25 -27.12 0.44 -4.31
N ALA A 26 -27.33 -0.09 -3.11
CA ALA A 26 -26.61 -1.29 -2.63
C ALA A 26 -26.86 -2.52 -3.52
N ASP A 27 -28.04 -2.62 -4.12
CA ASP A 27 -28.45 -3.65 -5.07
C ASP A 27 -27.80 -3.52 -6.46
N GLU A 28 -27.34 -2.32 -6.84
CA GLU A 28 -26.62 -2.06 -8.09
C GLU A 28 -25.09 -2.20 -7.95
N LEU A 29 -24.54 -2.39 -6.74
CA LEU A 29 -23.08 -2.42 -6.49
C LEU A 29 -22.32 -3.46 -7.34
N ASN A 30 -22.90 -4.64 -7.57
CA ASN A 30 -22.25 -5.67 -8.37
C ASN A 30 -22.16 -5.24 -9.85
N GLU A 31 -23.23 -4.66 -10.39
CA GLU A 31 -23.23 -4.10 -11.76
C GLU A 31 -22.23 -2.94 -11.84
N PHE A 32 -22.25 -2.04 -10.86
CA PHE A 32 -21.33 -0.91 -10.80
C PHE A 32 -19.86 -1.35 -10.80
N ASN A 33 -19.52 -2.32 -9.94
CA ASN A 33 -18.15 -2.85 -9.85
C ASN A 33 -17.69 -3.49 -11.17
N SER A 34 -18.60 -4.09 -11.96
CA SER A 34 -18.26 -4.66 -13.26
C SER A 34 -17.92 -3.61 -14.34
N HIS A 35 -18.33 -2.35 -14.13
CA HIS A 35 -18.04 -1.22 -15.03
C HIS A 35 -16.79 -0.42 -14.61
N ILE A 36 -16.15 -0.76 -13.49
CA ILE A 36 -14.86 -0.17 -13.10
C ILE A 36 -13.82 -0.64 -14.12
N GLU A 37 -13.17 0.33 -14.78
CA GLU A 37 -12.07 0.06 -15.71
C GLU A 37 -10.77 0.49 -15.04
N GLY A 38 -9.74 -0.35 -15.13
CA GLY A 38 -8.48 -0.13 -14.42
C GLY A 38 -8.49 -0.71 -13.01
N CYS A 39 -7.47 -0.38 -12.23
CA CYS A 39 -7.32 -0.81 -10.85
C CYS A 39 -7.75 0.30 -9.90
N ILE A 40 -8.29 -0.07 -8.73
CA ILE A 40 -8.43 0.86 -7.61
C ILE A 40 -7.03 1.07 -7.03
N GLU A 41 -6.61 2.32 -6.93
CA GLU A 41 -5.30 2.71 -6.41
C GLU A 41 -5.44 3.40 -5.04
N VAL A 42 -4.43 3.23 -4.20
CA VAL A 42 -4.30 3.98 -2.94
C VAL A 42 -3.38 5.17 -3.20
N ASP A 43 -3.91 6.38 -3.08
CA ASP A 43 -3.26 7.65 -3.38
C ASP A 43 -2.73 8.39 -2.13
N ALA A 44 -3.30 8.09 -0.96
CA ALA A 44 -2.90 8.63 0.33
C ALA A 44 -3.07 7.59 1.44
N ALA A 45 -2.21 7.67 2.47
CA ALA A 45 -2.31 6.87 3.68
C ALA A 45 -2.00 7.75 4.89
N TYR A 46 -2.71 7.53 6.00
CA TYR A 46 -2.59 8.36 7.20
C TYR A 46 -2.34 7.46 8.41
N PHE A 47 -1.23 7.71 9.11
CA PHE A 47 -0.77 6.87 10.21
C PHE A 47 -0.80 7.63 11.54
N GLY A 48 -1.60 7.13 12.48
CA GLY A 48 -1.70 7.71 13.82
C GLY A 48 -0.48 7.40 14.70
N ARG A 49 -0.36 8.13 15.82
CA ARG A 49 0.65 7.85 16.83
C ARG A 49 0.50 6.42 17.35
N GLY A 50 1.60 5.66 17.36
CA GLY A 50 1.60 4.27 17.82
C GLY A 50 1.00 3.29 16.80
N PHE A 51 0.92 3.67 15.52
CA PHE A 51 0.56 2.73 14.45
C PHE A 51 1.47 1.50 14.49
N ALA A 52 0.87 0.33 14.72
CA ALA A 52 1.58 -0.95 14.74
C ALA A 52 1.47 -1.71 13.42
N GLY A 53 0.52 -1.35 12.56
CA GLY A 53 0.17 -2.12 11.37
C GLY A 53 -0.51 -3.46 11.68
N GLU A 54 -0.77 -4.23 10.62
CA GLU A 54 -1.08 -5.66 10.71
C GLU A 54 0.09 -6.40 11.39
N ILE A 55 -0.24 -7.30 12.32
CA ILE A 55 0.73 -8.17 12.98
C ILE A 55 0.60 -9.58 12.37
N PRO A 56 1.54 -10.01 11.49
CA PRO A 56 1.45 -11.30 10.84
C PRO A 56 1.55 -12.44 11.86
N THR A 57 0.94 -13.57 11.54
CA THR A 57 1.01 -14.79 12.38
C THR A 57 1.95 -15.86 11.82
N ALA A 58 2.57 -15.60 10.66
CA ALA A 58 3.37 -16.55 9.90
C ALA A 58 4.72 -15.96 9.45
N LEU A 59 5.62 -16.86 9.05
CA LEU A 59 6.96 -16.57 8.53
C LEU A 59 7.81 -15.69 9.47
N ASN A 60 8.83 -15.03 8.92
CA ASN A 60 9.77 -14.23 9.71
C ASN A 60 9.11 -12.95 10.25
N LEU A 61 8.08 -12.43 9.57
CA LEU A 61 7.31 -11.27 10.05
C LEU A 61 6.37 -11.57 11.22
N LYS A 62 6.23 -12.83 11.63
CA LYS A 62 5.35 -13.24 12.74
C LYS A 62 5.59 -12.40 14.00
N GLY A 63 4.51 -11.83 14.54
CA GLY A 63 4.50 -11.09 15.81
C GLY A 63 5.22 -9.74 15.77
N LYS A 64 5.60 -9.25 14.59
CA LYS A 64 6.31 -7.98 14.42
C LYS A 64 5.32 -6.89 14.00
N ASP A 65 5.46 -5.72 14.61
CA ASP A 65 4.82 -4.48 14.14
C ASP A 65 5.51 -3.96 12.87
N ALA A 66 4.91 -2.97 12.22
CA ALA A 66 5.41 -2.41 10.96
C ALA A 66 6.88 -1.97 11.05
N ILE A 67 7.33 -1.46 12.19
CA ILE A 67 8.73 -1.03 12.39
C ILE A 67 9.66 -2.26 12.41
N LYS A 68 9.34 -3.24 13.25
CA LYS A 68 10.13 -4.49 13.36
C LYS A 68 10.07 -5.32 12.08
N GLN A 69 8.99 -5.24 11.32
CA GLN A 69 8.89 -5.89 10.01
C GLN A 69 9.93 -5.33 9.04
N PHE A 70 10.07 -4.00 8.97
CA PHE A 70 11.03 -3.35 8.08
C PHE A 70 12.48 -3.76 8.41
N ASP A 71 12.85 -3.74 9.70
CA ASP A 71 14.18 -4.20 10.13
C ASP A 71 14.39 -5.70 9.86
N CYS A 72 13.37 -6.53 10.06
CA CYS A 72 13.41 -7.95 9.72
C CYS A 72 13.65 -8.18 8.22
N LEU A 73 12.93 -7.44 7.36
CA LEU A 73 13.10 -7.51 5.91
C LEU A 73 14.50 -7.07 5.48
N ARG A 74 15.06 -6.03 6.10
CA ARG A 74 16.45 -5.60 5.89
C ARG A 74 17.44 -6.71 6.20
N ILE A 75 17.31 -7.35 7.37
CA ILE A 75 18.18 -8.45 7.79
C ILE A 75 18.09 -9.62 6.81
N ILE A 76 16.89 -9.97 6.35
CA ILE A 76 16.71 -11.04 5.35
C ILE A 76 17.34 -10.64 4.01
N ALA A 77 17.16 -9.39 3.57
CA ALA A 77 17.74 -8.88 2.32
C ALA A 77 19.28 -8.91 2.33
N ASP A 78 19.92 -8.54 3.45
CA ASP A 78 21.37 -8.57 3.64
C ASP A 78 21.93 -10.01 3.59
N TYR A 79 21.11 -10.98 4.01
CA TYR A 79 21.51 -12.39 4.11
C TYR A 79 21.24 -13.19 2.84
N SER A 80 20.06 -13.06 2.23
CA SER A 80 19.59 -13.92 1.14
C SER A 80 18.50 -13.25 0.30
N GLY A 81 18.83 -12.95 -0.97
CA GLY A 81 17.86 -12.39 -1.91
C GLY A 81 16.70 -13.33 -2.24
N PHE A 82 16.89 -14.65 -2.12
CA PHE A 82 15.84 -15.65 -2.32
C PHE A 82 14.87 -15.67 -1.14
N ASP A 83 15.37 -15.69 0.10
CA ASP A 83 14.51 -15.68 1.28
C ASP A 83 13.75 -14.36 1.38
N PHE A 84 14.39 -13.25 1.00
CA PHE A 84 13.73 -11.94 0.91
C PHE A 84 12.58 -11.95 -0.10
N TRP A 85 12.83 -12.54 -1.29
CA TRP A 85 11.77 -12.69 -2.30
C TRP A 85 10.64 -13.58 -1.78
N CYS A 86 10.92 -14.73 -1.16
CA CYS A 86 9.89 -15.59 -0.60
C CYS A 86 9.07 -14.90 0.49
N GLU A 87 9.72 -14.19 1.42
CA GLU A 87 9.04 -13.48 2.50
C GLU A 87 8.10 -12.40 1.94
N THR A 88 8.59 -11.55 1.03
CA THR A 88 7.80 -10.46 0.42
C THR A 88 6.71 -10.99 -0.51
N TYR A 89 6.95 -12.08 -1.23
CA TYR A 89 5.96 -12.70 -2.12
C TYR A 89 4.86 -13.44 -1.36
N LEU A 90 5.17 -14.10 -0.25
CA LEU A 90 4.17 -14.81 0.54
C LEU A 90 3.39 -13.88 1.47
N GLN A 91 3.98 -12.73 1.86
CA GLN A 91 3.36 -11.71 2.71
C GLN A 91 2.93 -10.46 1.93
N LYS A 92 2.45 -10.60 0.69
CA LYS A 92 2.04 -9.48 -0.18
C LYS A 92 1.06 -8.52 0.50
N ARG A 93 0.13 -9.02 1.31
CA ARG A 93 -0.83 -8.19 2.05
C ARG A 93 -0.10 -7.23 3.01
N VAL A 94 0.84 -7.76 3.77
CA VAL A 94 1.64 -7.00 4.75
C VAL A 94 2.48 -5.96 4.02
N VAL A 95 3.14 -6.37 2.93
CA VAL A 95 3.92 -5.45 2.09
C VAL A 95 3.03 -4.34 1.54
N TYR A 96 1.90 -4.67 0.93
CA TYR A 96 0.98 -3.68 0.36
C TYR A 96 0.49 -2.67 1.40
N LEU A 97 0.04 -3.15 2.57
CA LEU A 97 -0.52 -2.30 3.61
C LEU A 97 0.51 -1.41 4.29
N HIS A 98 1.74 -1.89 4.48
CA HIS A 98 2.75 -1.16 5.25
C HIS A 98 3.77 -0.43 4.41
N TYR A 99 3.87 -0.72 3.11
CA TYR A 99 4.75 0.00 2.21
C TYR A 99 4.61 1.54 2.28
N PRO A 100 3.39 2.14 2.27
CA PRO A 100 3.29 3.59 2.43
C PRO A 100 3.79 4.08 3.81
N TYR A 101 3.56 3.32 4.89
CA TYR A 101 4.13 3.63 6.20
C TYR A 101 5.66 3.59 6.18
N TRP A 102 6.24 2.55 5.59
CA TRP A 102 7.69 2.40 5.47
C TRP A 102 8.31 3.50 4.62
N LYS A 103 7.62 4.02 3.61
CA LYS A 103 8.08 5.19 2.84
C LYS A 103 8.16 6.45 3.67
N GLU A 104 7.14 6.74 4.47
CA GLU A 104 7.04 8.00 5.23
C GLU A 104 7.80 7.97 6.56
N HIS A 105 7.91 6.79 7.18
CA HIS A 105 8.47 6.66 8.53
C HIS A 105 9.98 6.90 8.57
N ASP A 106 10.45 7.63 9.58
CA ASP A 106 11.87 7.76 9.90
C ASP A 106 12.29 6.61 10.82
N PHE A 107 13.27 5.83 10.38
CA PHE A 107 13.82 4.67 11.11
C PHE A 107 15.18 4.97 11.78
N SER A 108 15.53 6.26 11.90
CA SER A 108 16.78 6.68 12.54
C SER A 108 16.90 6.25 14.00
N ASP A 109 15.76 6.10 14.69
CA ASP A 109 15.64 5.60 16.06
C ASP A 109 16.15 4.18 16.24
N ILE A 110 16.00 3.33 15.21
CA ILE A 110 16.55 1.97 15.16
C ILE A 110 17.82 1.86 14.31
N ARG A 111 18.48 2.98 14.02
CA ARG A 111 19.77 3.09 13.31
C ARG A 111 19.77 2.60 11.86
N ILE A 112 18.61 2.63 11.19
CA ILE A 112 18.55 2.41 9.75
C ILE A 112 18.81 3.75 9.06
N THR A 113 19.82 3.78 8.18
CA THR A 113 20.14 5.00 7.42
C THR A 113 19.13 5.23 6.30
N MET A 114 19.04 6.47 5.80
CA MET A 114 18.20 6.79 4.63
C MET A 114 18.61 5.95 3.40
N GLU A 115 19.90 5.71 3.19
CA GLU A 115 20.41 4.86 2.10
C GLU A 115 19.94 3.40 2.24
N GLN A 116 20.00 2.84 3.45
CA GLN A 116 19.51 1.48 3.71
C GLN A 116 18.00 1.38 3.51
N LYS A 117 17.25 2.39 3.96
CA LYS A 117 15.81 2.49 3.76
C LYS A 117 15.46 2.53 2.28
N ASP A 118 16.09 3.42 1.52
CA ASP A 118 15.83 3.58 0.08
C ASP A 118 16.22 2.32 -0.70
N SER A 119 17.35 1.70 -0.36
CA SER A 119 17.77 0.43 -0.95
C SER A 119 16.73 -0.67 -0.73
N LEU A 120 16.25 -0.83 0.50
CA LEU A 120 15.25 -1.85 0.83
C LEU A 120 13.90 -1.57 0.15
N LEU A 121 13.45 -0.32 0.12
CA LEU A 121 12.22 0.07 -0.57
C LEU A 121 12.29 -0.24 -2.06
N ASN A 122 13.41 0.07 -2.73
CA ASN A 122 13.63 -0.27 -4.13
C ASN A 122 13.61 -1.80 -4.35
N MET A 123 14.23 -2.57 -3.46
CA MET A 123 14.16 -4.04 -3.53
C MET A 123 12.72 -4.55 -3.40
N ILE A 124 11.93 -4.00 -2.47
CA ILE A 124 10.51 -4.35 -2.32
C ILE A 124 9.74 -4.03 -3.61
N GLU A 125 9.94 -2.84 -4.19
CA GLU A 125 9.31 -2.44 -5.45
C GLU A 125 9.66 -3.40 -6.60
N ASP A 126 10.93 -3.75 -6.74
CA ASP A 126 11.38 -4.64 -7.80
C ASP A 126 10.82 -6.06 -7.64
N ARG A 127 10.70 -6.56 -6.40
CA ARG A 127 10.03 -7.84 -6.13
C ARG A 127 8.54 -7.77 -6.39
N TRP A 128 7.90 -6.63 -6.11
CA TRP A 128 6.49 -6.42 -6.40
C TRP A 128 6.20 -6.43 -7.90
N LYS A 129 7.03 -5.74 -8.70
CA LYS A 129 6.90 -5.65 -10.17
C LYS A 129 6.90 -7.01 -10.86
N ILE A 130 7.63 -7.98 -10.32
CA ILE A 130 7.74 -9.34 -10.88
C ILE A 130 6.77 -10.34 -10.22
N SER A 131 5.87 -9.88 -9.34
CA SER A 131 4.87 -10.74 -8.70
C SER A 131 3.66 -11.01 -9.60
N ASP A 132 2.79 -11.90 -9.15
CA ASP A 132 1.49 -12.21 -9.76
C ASP A 132 0.38 -11.22 -9.39
N VAL A 133 0.71 -10.14 -8.66
CA VAL A 133 -0.27 -9.13 -8.26
C VAL A 133 -0.53 -8.18 -9.44
N PRO A 134 -1.79 -8.04 -9.91
CA PRO A 134 -2.09 -7.31 -11.15
C PRO A 134 -2.12 -5.78 -11.00
N PHE A 135 -1.77 -5.25 -9.82
CA PHE A 135 -1.76 -3.83 -9.50
C PHE A 135 -0.48 -3.41 -8.77
N GLY A 136 -0.14 -2.13 -8.84
CA GLY A 136 1.05 -1.57 -8.20
C GLY A 136 0.93 -1.44 -6.68
N LEU A 137 2.07 -1.23 -6.01
CA LEU A 137 2.09 -0.77 -4.62
C LEU A 137 1.39 0.60 -4.47
N PRO A 138 0.87 0.94 -3.28
CA PRO A 138 0.29 2.25 -3.01
C PRO A 138 1.20 3.40 -3.45
N ARG A 139 0.65 4.34 -4.22
CA ARG A 139 1.36 5.49 -4.76
C ARG A 139 0.94 6.72 -3.99
N LEU A 140 1.70 7.03 -2.95
CA LEU A 140 1.48 8.26 -2.18
C LEU A 140 1.70 9.46 -3.10
N SER A 141 0.63 10.19 -3.38
CA SER A 141 0.67 11.44 -4.11
C SER A 141 1.46 12.45 -3.28
N ASN A 142 2.43 13.14 -3.88
CA ASN A 142 3.13 14.24 -3.20
C ASN A 142 2.11 15.34 -2.85
N GLN A 143 1.68 15.41 -1.59
CA GLN A 143 0.82 16.50 -1.09
C GLN A 143 1.56 17.85 -0.94
N ASN A 144 2.75 18.00 -1.52
CA ASN A 144 3.53 19.25 -1.52
C ASN A 144 3.34 20.06 -2.82
N ALA A 145 2.09 20.22 -3.25
CA ALA A 145 1.72 21.12 -4.33
C ALA A 145 0.39 21.83 -3.99
N GLU A 146 0.37 22.51 -2.85
CA GLU A 146 -0.54 23.62 -2.56
C GLU A 146 0.24 24.84 -2.07
#